data_AF-A0A961NJY1-F1
#
_entry.id   AF-A0A961NJY1-F1
#
_cell.length_a   1.000
_cell.length_b   1.000
_cell.length_c   1.000
_cell.angle_alpha   90.00
_cell.angle_beta   90.00
_cell.angle_gamma   90.00
#
_symmetry.space_group_name_H-M   'P 1'
#
loop_
_entity.id
_entity.type
_entity.pdbx_description
1 polymer ?
#
loop_
_entity_poly.entity_id
_entity_poly.type
_entity_poly.pdbx_seq_one_letter_code
_entity_poly.pdbx_strand_id
1 'polypeptide(L)'
;IKPGQKAEMSFESLRGKKVTGKVSRRYPSEGQFLVKIEANDLPDEILPDMTADVAIEVARRKDVMMVPLRSVQMGFIRLKKQGGRSKKVAAKIGAIDSEWAEVLSPQLSVGDQVVIKRGK
;
A
#
# COMPACT_ATOMS: atom_id res chain seq x y z
N ILE A 1 -10.60 4.67 -6.84
CA ILE A 1 -9.78 5.47 -7.78
C ILE A 1 -10.41 6.85 -7.96
N LYS A 2 -9.62 7.93 -7.92
CA LYS A 2 -10.05 9.33 -8.02
C LYS A 2 -9.10 10.13 -8.91
N PRO A 3 -9.55 11.20 -9.59
CA PRO A 3 -8.68 12.14 -10.27
C PRO A 3 -7.56 12.68 -9.37
N GLY A 4 -6.38 12.90 -9.95
CA GLY A 4 -5.18 13.39 -9.28
C GLY A 4 -4.29 12.31 -8.66
N GLN A 5 -4.76 11.06 -8.55
CA GLN A 5 -3.95 9.95 -8.02
C GLN A 5 -2.77 9.64 -8.96
N LYS A 6 -1.59 9.41 -8.38
CA LYS A 6 -0.39 9.03 -9.12
C LYS A 6 -0.58 7.62 -9.69
N ALA A 7 -0.18 7.42 -10.94
CA ALA A 7 -0.14 6.14 -11.59
C ALA A 7 1.28 5.83 -12.08
N GLU A 8 1.63 4.55 -12.06
CA GLU A 8 2.84 4.02 -12.65
C GLU A 8 2.44 2.93 -13.65
N MET A 9 3.03 2.96 -14.83
CA MET A 9 2.72 2.09 -15.94
C MET A 9 3.99 1.36 -16.37
N SER A 10 3.87 0.06 -16.61
CA SER A 10 4.91 -0.76 -17.21
C SER A 10 4.37 -1.44 -18.46
N PHE A 11 5.09 -1.27 -19.57
CA PHE A 11 4.74 -1.84 -20.87
C PHE A 11 5.55 -3.10 -21.10
N GLU A 12 4.92 -4.14 -21.64
CA GLU A 12 5.58 -5.43 -21.91
C GLU A 12 6.77 -5.27 -22.88
N SER A 13 6.62 -4.38 -23.87
CA SER A 13 7.64 -4.05 -24.88
C SER A 13 8.85 -3.30 -24.31
N LEU A 14 8.71 -2.61 -23.17
CA LEU A 14 9.75 -1.78 -22.56
C LEU A 14 10.14 -2.33 -21.17
N ARG A 15 10.82 -3.47 -21.16
CA ARG A 15 11.28 -4.12 -19.92
C ARG A 15 12.14 -3.17 -19.08
N GLY A 16 11.76 -3.03 -17.80
CA GLY A 16 12.50 -2.26 -16.80
C GLY A 16 12.26 -0.74 -16.84
N LYS A 17 11.53 -0.21 -17.82
CA LYS A 17 11.11 1.20 -17.84
C LYS A 17 9.75 1.35 -17.18
N LYS A 18 9.62 2.40 -16.36
CA LYS A 18 8.37 2.78 -15.69
C LYS A 18 7.98 4.17 -16.19
N VAL A 19 6.75 4.29 -16.67
CA VAL A 19 6.18 5.57 -17.08
C VAL A 19 5.27 6.06 -15.98
N THR A 20 5.48 7.29 -15.52
CA THR A 20 4.62 7.90 -14.50
C THR A 20 3.54 8.74 -15.13
N GLY A 21 2.37 8.74 -14.51
CA GLY A 21 1.24 9.57 -14.91
C GLY A 21 0.33 9.92 -13.75
N LYS A 22 -0.79 10.54 -14.06
CA LYS A 22 -1.87 10.85 -13.12
C LYS A 22 -3.20 10.44 -13.68
N VAL A 23 -4.09 9.96 -12.80
CA VAL A 23 -5.49 9.74 -13.14
C VAL A 23 -6.13 11.09 -13.46
N SER A 24 -6.56 11.31 -14.69
CA SER A 24 -7.25 12.55 -15.07
C SER A 24 -8.77 12.39 -14.96
N ARG A 25 -9.31 11.24 -15.35
CA ARG A 25 -10.77 10.97 -15.31
C ARG A 25 -11.08 9.51 -14.97
N ARG A 26 -12.25 9.29 -14.36
CA ARG A 26 -12.83 7.98 -14.10
C ARG A 26 -14.27 7.95 -14.61
N TYR A 27 -14.59 6.96 -15.43
CA TYR A 27 -15.92 6.74 -15.97
C TYR A 27 -16.48 5.42 -15.40
N PRO A 28 -17.66 5.42 -14.77
CA PRO A 28 -18.30 4.19 -14.33
C PRO A 28 -18.79 3.38 -15.55
N SER A 29 -18.70 2.04 -15.49
CA SER A 29 -19.20 1.15 -16.54
C SER A 29 -19.50 -0.24 -15.95
N GLU A 30 -20.80 -0.57 -15.81
CA GLU A 30 -21.30 -1.92 -15.47
C GLU A 30 -20.46 -2.74 -14.46
N GLY A 31 -20.34 -2.25 -13.22
CA GLY A 31 -19.58 -2.95 -12.17
C GLY A 31 -18.06 -2.80 -12.29
N GLN A 32 -17.58 -2.17 -13.35
CA GLN A 32 -16.21 -1.78 -13.61
C GLN A 32 -16.10 -0.25 -13.79
N PHE A 33 -14.90 0.22 -14.12
CA PHE A 33 -14.66 1.61 -14.43
C PHE A 33 -13.52 1.75 -15.44
N LEU A 34 -13.67 2.70 -16.36
CA LEU A 34 -12.60 3.14 -17.25
C LEU A 34 -11.86 4.30 -16.60
N VAL A 35 -10.53 4.23 -16.61
CA VAL A 35 -9.66 5.28 -16.08
C VAL A 35 -8.84 5.87 -17.21
N LYS A 36 -8.92 7.20 -17.37
CA LYS A 36 -7.99 7.93 -18.24
C LYS A 36 -6.78 8.35 -17.41
N ILE A 37 -5.60 7.96 -17.85
CA ILE A 37 -4.32 8.34 -17.25
C ILE A 37 -3.59 9.25 -18.23
N GLU A 38 -3.12 10.39 -17.74
CA GLU A 38 -2.25 11.29 -18.47
C GLU A 38 -0.81 11.02 -18.05
N ALA A 39 -0.01 10.53 -18.99
CA ALA A 39 1.44 10.36 -18.86
C ALA A 39 2.13 11.64 -19.31
N ASN A 40 3.13 12.11 -18.56
CA ASN A 40 3.88 13.29 -18.96
C ASN A 40 4.96 12.96 -20.01
N ASP A 41 5.59 11.79 -19.89
CA ASP A 41 6.76 11.40 -20.68
C ASP A 41 6.57 9.97 -21.21
N LEU A 42 5.62 9.80 -22.13
CA LEU A 42 5.40 8.51 -22.80
C LEU A 42 6.47 8.33 -23.90
N PRO A 43 7.26 7.23 -23.88
CA PRO A 43 8.27 7.00 -24.92
C PRO A 43 7.63 6.82 -26.31
N ASP A 44 8.29 7.30 -27.36
CA ASP A 44 7.80 7.23 -28.75
C ASP A 44 7.60 5.79 -29.25
N GLU A 45 8.27 4.81 -28.63
CA GLU A 45 8.11 3.39 -28.94
C GLU A 45 6.75 2.82 -28.46
N ILE A 46 6.02 3.56 -27.61
CA ILE A 46 4.68 3.17 -27.16
C ILE A 46 3.64 3.67 -28.14
N LEU A 47 3.05 2.73 -28.87
CA LEU A 47 2.02 3.01 -29.85
C LEU A 47 0.60 2.80 -29.27
N PRO A 48 -0.42 3.40 -29.90
CA PRO A 48 -1.81 3.06 -29.61
C PRO A 48 -2.06 1.54 -29.65
N ASP A 49 -3.05 1.09 -28.87
CA ASP A 49 -3.44 -0.32 -28.71
C ASP A 49 -2.41 -1.24 -28.04
N MET A 50 -1.28 -0.71 -27.57
CA MET A 50 -0.38 -1.45 -26.68
C MET A 50 -0.99 -1.67 -25.29
N THR A 51 -0.62 -2.80 -24.67
CA THR A 51 -1.04 -3.15 -23.31
C THR A 51 0.02 -2.73 -22.28
N ALA A 52 -0.44 -2.32 -21.09
CA ALA A 52 0.41 -1.98 -19.96
C ALA A 52 -0.21 -2.47 -18.65
N ASP A 53 0.63 -2.85 -17.71
CA ASP A 53 0.25 -3.00 -16.32
C ASP A 53 0.25 -1.64 -15.63
N VAL A 54 -0.79 -1.37 -14.84
CA VAL A 54 -0.99 -0.07 -14.19
C VAL A 54 -1.12 -0.23 -12.68
N ALA A 55 -0.24 0.44 -11.94
CA ALA A 55 -0.35 0.59 -10.49
C ALA A 55 -0.80 2.01 -10.14
N ILE A 56 -1.94 2.15 -9.44
CA ILE A 56 -2.46 3.46 -9.01
C ILE A 56 -2.27 3.62 -7.50
N GLU A 57 -1.57 4.67 -7.10
CA GLU A 57 -1.39 5.03 -5.70
C GLU A 57 -2.65 5.73 -5.18
N VAL A 58 -3.47 4.99 -4.41
CA VAL A 58 -4.76 5.50 -3.94
C VAL A 58 -4.67 6.38 -2.70
N ALA A 59 -3.65 6.16 -1.88
CA ALA A 59 -3.34 6.93 -0.68
C ALA A 59 -1.87 6.74 -0.32
N ARG A 60 -1.27 7.78 0.25
CA ARG A 60 0.06 7.74 0.85
C ARG A 60 0.03 8.46 2.18
N ARG A 61 0.56 7.81 3.21
CA ARG A 61 0.78 8.40 4.53
C ARG A 61 2.27 8.44 4.78
N LYS A 62 2.75 9.54 5.34
CA LYS A 62 4.15 9.71 5.75
C LYS A 62 4.19 9.73 7.27
N ASP A 63 5.34 9.36 7.82
CA ASP A 63 5.64 9.47 9.26
C ASP A 63 4.65 8.70 10.15
N VAL A 64 4.18 7.55 9.67
CA VAL A 64 3.28 6.65 10.40
C VAL A 64 4.06 5.49 11.03
N MET A 65 3.66 5.10 12.23
CA MET A 65 4.15 3.87 12.86
C MET A 65 3.40 2.68 12.28
N MET A 66 4.13 1.67 11.80
CA MET A 66 3.52 0.47 11.23
C MET A 66 3.99 -0.78 11.96
N VAL A 67 3.11 -1.77 12.02
CA VAL A 67 3.45 -3.14 12.43
C VAL A 67 2.97 -4.10 11.35
N PRO A 68 3.61 -5.28 11.20
CA PRO A 68 3.08 -6.32 10.34
C PRO A 68 1.66 -6.67 10.78
N LEU A 69 0.71 -6.71 9.86
CA LEU A 69 -0.71 -6.97 10.14
C LEU A 69 -0.90 -8.28 10.92
N ARG A 70 -0.08 -9.29 10.65
CA ARG A 70 -0.08 -10.60 11.35
C ARG A 70 0.29 -10.53 12.84
N SER A 71 0.89 -9.42 13.29
CA SER A 71 1.18 -9.19 14.71
C SER A 71 -0.04 -8.77 15.51
N VAL A 72 -1.09 -8.27 14.84
CA VAL A 72 -2.37 -7.89 15.45
C VAL A 72 -3.23 -9.14 15.63
N GLN A 73 -3.53 -9.48 16.88
CA GLN A 73 -4.31 -10.67 17.24
C GLN A 73 -5.46 -10.31 18.17
N MET A 74 -6.70 -10.54 17.70
CA MET A 74 -7.92 -10.30 18.47
C MET A 74 -7.98 -8.87 19.07
N GLY A 75 -7.50 -7.87 18.31
CA GLY A 75 -7.45 -6.47 18.76
C GLY A 75 -6.26 -6.10 19.64
N PHE A 76 -5.22 -6.92 19.71
CA PHE A 76 -4.04 -6.65 20.53
C PHE A 76 -2.73 -6.93 19.80
N ILE A 77 -1.68 -6.22 20.20
CA ILE A 77 -0.29 -6.47 19.80
C ILE A 77 0.47 -6.97 21.02
N ARG A 78 1.32 -7.99 20.84
CA ARG A 78 2.21 -8.48 21.90
C ARG A 78 3.61 -7.91 21.72
N LEU A 79 4.05 -7.13 22.69
CA LEU A 79 5.41 -6.62 22.77
C LEU A 79 6.33 -7.61 23.47
N LYS A 80 7.46 -7.96 22.85
CA LYS A 80 8.51 -8.75 23.48
C LYS A 80 9.20 -7.89 24.54
N LYS A 81 9.37 -8.43 25.74
CA LYS A 81 10.13 -7.83 26.84
C LYS A 81 11.38 -8.67 27.12
N GLN A 82 12.31 -8.09 27.88
CA GLN A 82 13.50 -8.81 28.33
C GLN A 82 13.10 -10.05 29.15
N GLY A 83 13.86 -11.13 29.03
CA GLY A 83 13.59 -12.40 29.72
C GLY A 83 12.47 -13.24 29.12
N GLY A 84 12.12 -13.05 27.84
CA GLY A 84 11.17 -13.92 27.11
C GLY A 84 9.68 -13.68 27.42
N ARG A 85 9.36 -12.73 28.31
CA ARG A 85 7.98 -12.34 28.61
C ARG A 85 7.42 -11.47 27.48
N SER A 86 6.09 -11.43 27.36
CA SER A 86 5.41 -10.52 26.44
C SER A 86 4.35 -9.69 27.15
N LYS A 87 4.20 -8.43 26.75
CA LYS A 87 3.15 -7.53 27.22
C LYS A 87 2.09 -7.39 26.13
N LYS A 88 0.82 -7.61 26.49
CA LYS A 88 -0.31 -7.39 25.59
C LYS A 88 -0.73 -5.92 25.66
N VAL A 89 -0.85 -5.28 24.49
CA VAL A 89 -1.25 -3.88 24.34
C VAL A 89 -2.45 -3.82 23.40
N ALA A 90 -3.45 -3.00 23.74
CA ALA A 90 -4.61 -2.79 22.86
C ALA A 90 -4.15 -2.17 21.54
N ALA A 91 -4.57 -2.76 20.42
CA ALA A 91 -4.21 -2.29 19.08
C ALA A 91 -5.31 -1.37 18.57
N LYS A 92 -4.98 -0.08 18.43
CA LYS A 92 -5.77 0.89 17.68
C LYS A 92 -5.14 1.01 16.30
N ILE A 93 -5.82 0.50 15.28
CA ILE A 93 -5.30 0.41 13.93
C ILE A 93 -5.92 1.51 13.05
N GLY A 94 -5.10 2.13 12.22
CA GLY A 94 -5.49 3.10 11.19
C GLY A 94 -5.67 2.44 9.84
N ALA A 95 -5.00 2.97 8.82
CA ALA A 95 -4.96 2.36 7.49
C ALA A 95 -4.25 0.99 7.52
N ILE A 96 -4.70 0.09 6.64
CA ILE A 96 -4.11 -1.23 6.44
C ILE A 96 -3.87 -1.48 4.96
N ASP A 97 -2.85 -2.26 4.65
CA ASP A 97 -2.67 -2.91 3.36
C ASP A 97 -2.58 -4.45 3.56
N SER A 98 -2.09 -5.19 2.56
CA SER A 98 -2.00 -6.65 2.63
C SER A 98 -1.00 -7.17 3.68
N GLU A 99 -0.01 -6.36 4.07
CA GLU A 99 1.10 -6.79 4.93
C GLU A 99 1.22 -5.96 6.22
N TRP A 100 0.83 -4.70 6.19
CA TRP A 100 1.08 -3.71 7.23
C TRP A 100 -0.20 -3.08 7.76
N ALA A 101 -0.11 -2.66 9.02
CA ALA A 101 -1.14 -1.91 9.71
C ALA A 101 -0.53 -0.67 10.36
N GLU A 102 -1.14 0.49 10.11
CA GLU A 102 -0.85 1.74 10.81
C GLU A 102 -1.28 1.60 12.28
N VAL A 103 -0.40 1.96 13.21
CA VAL A 103 -0.64 1.91 14.64
C VAL A 103 -0.89 3.31 15.17
N LEU A 104 -2.04 3.47 15.83
CA LEU A 104 -2.47 4.71 16.49
C LEU A 104 -2.45 4.59 18.03
N SER A 105 -1.98 3.46 18.57
CA SER A 105 -1.88 3.24 20.02
C SER A 105 -0.67 3.98 20.60
N PRO A 106 -0.86 4.92 21.56
CA PRO A 106 0.24 5.70 22.12
C PRO A 106 1.17 4.89 23.04
N GLN A 107 0.78 3.65 23.39
CA GLN A 107 1.61 2.76 24.22
C GLN A 107 2.67 1.99 23.41
N LEU A 108 2.71 2.19 22.09
CA LEU A 108 3.70 1.61 21.18
C LEU A 108 4.69 2.69 20.76
N SER A 109 5.96 2.32 20.61
CA SER A 109 7.03 3.22 20.21
C SER A 109 7.90 2.60 19.11
N VAL A 110 8.51 3.45 18.29
CA VAL A 110 9.48 2.98 17.28
C VAL A 110 10.61 2.25 18.00
N GLY A 111 10.96 1.06 17.49
CA GLY A 111 11.96 0.18 18.09
C GLY A 111 11.39 -0.94 18.98
N ASP A 112 10.10 -0.88 19.34
CA ASP A 112 9.45 -1.98 20.03
C ASP A 112 9.45 -3.26 19.18
N GLN A 113 9.82 -4.39 19.80
CA GLN A 113 9.75 -5.69 19.15
C GLN A 113 8.38 -6.33 19.33
N VAL A 114 7.69 -6.61 18.22
CA VAL A 114 6.38 -7.29 18.24
C VAL A 114 6.52 -8.79 17.99
N VAL A 115 5.66 -9.57 18.62
CA VAL A 115 5.59 -11.02 18.42
C VAL A 115 4.68 -11.33 17.23
N ILE A 116 5.22 -12.02 16.22
CA ILE A 116 4.47 -12.54 15.08
C ILE A 116 4.37 -14.05 15.25
N LYS A 117 3.14 -14.60 15.23
CA LYS A 117 2.98 -16.05 15.11
C LYS A 117 3.24 -16.45 13.67
N ARG A 118 4.10 -17.45 13.45
CA ARG A 118 4.10 -18.15 12.16
C ARG A 118 2.71 -18.75 11.95
N GLY A 119 2.17 -18.57 10.75
CA GLY A 119 0.98 -19.31 10.32
C GLY A 119 1.29 -20.80 10.39
N LYS A 120 0.26 -21.61 10.65
CA LYS A 120 0.35 -23.04 10.33
C LYS A 120 0.44 -23.22 8.83
#